data_AF-A0A1E3WJT0-F1
#
_entry.id   AF-A0A1E3WJT0-F1
#
_cell.length_a   1.000
_cell.length_b   1.000
_cell.length_c   1.000
_cell.angle_alpha   90.00
_cell.angle_beta   90.00
_cell.angle_gamma   90.00
#
_symmetry.space_group_name_H-M   'P 1'
#
loop_
_entity.id
_entity.type
_entity.pdbx_description
1 polymer ?
#
loop_
_entity_poly.entity_id
_entity_poly.type
_entity_poly.pdbx_seq_one_letter_code
_entity_poly.pdbx_strand_id
1 'polypeptide(L)'
;MSLLSILILGCQDTQIITQYEYKEVLSLPPASALVGCELPFKEKPRTYGEAALRDEVWLSAFLACACKIEKNREHYQYSADLMLCKPQ
;
A
#
# COMPACT_ATOMS: atom_id res chain seq x y z
N MET A 1 -56.28 10.76 -33.32
CA MET A 1 -55.81 12.08 -32.82
C MET A 1 -55.97 12.03 -31.31
N SER A 2 -55.00 12.22 -30.42
CA SER A 2 -53.88 13.16 -30.36
C SER A 2 -52.88 12.56 -29.34
N LEU A 3 -51.63 12.27 -29.74
CA LEU A 3 -50.41 13.07 -29.52
C LEU A 3 -50.17 13.52 -28.06
N LEU A 4 -49.02 13.03 -27.55
CA LEU A 4 -48.15 13.59 -26.52
C LEU A 4 -48.72 13.80 -25.11
N SER A 5 -48.21 13.00 -24.17
CA SER A 5 -47.59 13.52 -22.94
C SER A 5 -46.55 12.53 -22.43
N ILE A 6 -45.47 12.40 -23.20
CA ILE A 6 -44.15 12.24 -22.58
C ILE A 6 -43.96 13.50 -21.74
N LEU A 7 -43.70 13.38 -20.44
CA LEU A 7 -42.82 14.26 -19.66
C LEU A 7 -42.77 13.75 -18.20
N ILE A 8 -41.58 13.29 -17.83
CA ILE A 8 -40.90 13.56 -16.55
C ILE A 8 -41.51 12.96 -15.27
N LEU A 9 -40.98 11.78 -14.90
CA LEU A 9 -40.56 11.44 -13.54
C LEU A 9 -39.30 10.58 -13.73
N GLY A 10 -38.19 11.20 -14.13
CA GLY A 10 -37.22 11.75 -13.19
C GLY A 10 -36.23 10.63 -12.85
N CYS A 11 -35.02 10.68 -13.41
CA CYS A 11 -33.94 9.76 -13.09
C CYS A 11 -33.86 9.59 -11.58
N GLN A 12 -33.95 8.35 -11.10
CA GLN A 12 -33.43 8.04 -9.77
C GLN A 12 -31.92 8.22 -9.89
N ASP A 13 -31.43 9.41 -9.55
CA ASP A 13 -30.04 9.60 -9.20
C ASP A 13 -29.79 8.70 -8.00
N THR A 14 -29.37 7.47 -8.27
CA THR A 14 -28.80 6.59 -7.27
C THR A 14 -27.51 7.27 -6.82
N GLN A 15 -27.61 8.16 -5.84
CA GLN A 15 -26.44 8.66 -5.15
C GLN A 15 -25.77 7.44 -4.53
N ILE A 16 -24.67 7.01 -5.14
CA ILE A 16 -23.76 6.05 -4.53
C ILE A 16 -23.10 6.83 -3.39
N ILE A 17 -23.75 6.84 -2.23
CA ILE A 17 -23.14 7.31 -1.00
C ILE A 17 -22.11 6.24 -0.65
N THR A 18 -20.85 6.50 -0.94
CA THR A 18 -19.75 5.73 -0.38
C THR A 18 -19.73 6.02 1.12
N GLN A 19 -20.46 5.23 1.91
CA GLN A 19 -20.23 5.16 3.34
C GLN A 19 -18.83 4.57 3.52
N TYR A 20 -17.87 5.43 3.85
CA TYR A 20 -16.60 4.96 4.39
C TYR A 20 -16.93 4.33 5.74
N GLU A 21 -17.03 3.01 5.77
CA GLU A 21 -17.03 2.26 7.02
C GLU A 21 -15.66 2.47 7.65
N TYR A 22 -15.56 3.47 8.54
CA TYR A 22 -14.41 3.63 9.41
C TYR A 22 -14.41 2.42 10.34
N LYS A 23 -13.73 1.34 9.94
CA LYS A 23 -13.26 0.35 10.90
C LYS A 23 -12.34 1.10 11.84
N GLU A 24 -12.78 1.32 13.08
CA GLU A 24 -11.88 1.74 14.13
C GLU A 24 -10.71 0.77 14.14
N VAL A 25 -9.52 1.27 13.84
CA VAL A 25 -8.29 0.48 13.90
C VAL A 25 -8.04 0.20 15.37
N LEU A 26 -8.67 -0.86 15.88
CA LEU A 26 -8.69 -1.26 17.29
C LEU A 26 -7.30 -1.68 17.81
N SER A 27 -6.36 -1.95 16.90
CA SER A 27 -4.99 -2.32 17.23
C SER A 27 -4.04 -1.81 16.15
N LEU A 28 -2.99 -1.11 16.56
CA LEU A 28 -1.91 -0.67 15.68
C LEU A 28 -0.85 -1.78 15.58
N PRO A 29 -0.19 -1.94 14.41
CA PRO A 29 0.94 -2.84 14.29
C PRO A 29 2.12 -2.35 15.15
N PRO A 30 3.14 -3.19 15.37
CA PRO A 30 4.33 -2.80 16.11
C PRO A 30 4.93 -1.50 15.55
N ALA A 31 5.33 -0.58 16.44
CA ALA A 31 5.86 0.72 16.02
C ALA A 31 7.04 0.60 15.04
N SER A 32 7.87 -0.45 15.18
CA SER A 32 8.99 -0.75 14.28
C SER A 32 8.59 -1.00 12.82
N ALA A 33 7.34 -1.42 12.57
CA ALA A 33 6.77 -1.61 11.24
C ALA A 33 6.12 -0.34 10.67
N LEU A 34 5.90 0.69 11.50
CA LEU A 34 5.34 1.99 11.11
C LEU A 34 6.40 3.06 10.84
N VAL A 35 7.63 2.84 11.28
CA VAL A 35 8.75 3.75 10.96
C VAL A 35 9.09 3.64 9.48
N GLY A 36 9.29 4.80 8.83
CA GLY A 36 9.75 4.89 7.45
C GLY A 36 10.97 4.02 7.15
N CYS A 37 11.10 3.64 5.89
CA CYS A 37 12.26 2.91 5.42
C CYS A 37 13.43 3.87 5.20
N GLU A 38 14.61 3.47 5.67
CA GLU A 38 15.82 4.24 5.48
C GLU A 38 16.52 3.82 4.19
N LEU A 39 16.95 4.80 3.41
CA LEU A 39 17.80 4.56 2.25
C LEU A 39 19.26 4.50 2.71
N PRO A 40 20.00 3.41 2.42
CA PRO A 40 21.39 3.27 2.87
C PRO A 40 22.32 4.28 2.18
N PHE A 41 21.93 4.77 0.99
CA PHE A 41 22.68 5.77 0.24
C PHE A 41 21.74 6.89 -0.21
N LYS A 42 22.09 8.13 0.12
CA LYS A 42 21.34 9.33 -0.32
C LYS A 42 21.78 9.81 -1.70
N GLU A 43 23.03 9.56 -2.06
CA GLU A 43 23.62 9.97 -3.33
C GLU A 43 23.72 8.80 -4.30
N LYS A 44 23.51 9.09 -5.59
CA LYS A 44 23.75 8.14 -6.67
C LYS A 44 25.23 7.72 -6.72
N PRO A 45 25.55 6.47 -7.09
CA PRO A 45 26.93 6.08 -7.33
C PRO A 45 27.52 6.88 -8.49
N ARG A 46 28.81 7.24 -8.39
CA ARG A 46 29.57 7.97 -9.41
C ARG A 46 30.10 7.05 -10.51
N THR A 47 30.27 5.77 -10.20
CA THR A 47 30.79 4.76 -11.12
C THR A 47 29.98 3.47 -11.05
N TYR A 48 30.09 2.65 -12.09
CA TYR A 48 29.50 1.30 -12.09
C TYR A 48 30.08 0.41 -10.99
N GLY A 49 31.40 0.45 -10.77
CA GLY A 49 32.04 -0.35 -9.71
C GLY A 49 31.52 0.01 -8.32
N GLU A 50 31.31 1.30 -8.07
CA GLU A 50 30.67 1.75 -6.83
C GLU A 50 29.20 1.29 -6.72
N ALA A 51 28.44 1.27 -7.82
CA ALA A 51 27.08 0.74 -7.83
C ALA A 51 27.08 -0.76 -7.46
N ALA A 52 27.93 -1.56 -8.11
CA ALA A 52 28.05 -2.99 -7.86
C ALA A 52 28.43 -3.31 -6.39
N LEU A 53 29.29 -2.49 -5.77
CA LEU A 53 29.64 -2.65 -4.35
C LEU A 53 28.50 -2.28 -3.40
N ARG A 54 27.55 -1.44 -3.85
CA ARG A 54 26.40 -0.99 -3.05
C ARG A 54 25.18 -1.91 -3.19
N ASP A 55 25.14 -2.78 -4.19
CA ASP A 55 23.98 -3.62 -4.51
C ASP A 55 23.54 -4.50 -3.35
N GLU A 56 24.47 -5.18 -2.68
CA GLU A 56 24.14 -6.06 -1.56
C GLU A 56 23.54 -5.29 -0.37
N VAL A 57 24.13 -4.12 -0.05
CA VAL A 57 23.64 -3.24 1.01
C VAL A 57 22.25 -2.70 0.67
N TRP A 58 22.04 -2.32 -0.59
CA TRP A 58 20.76 -1.84 -1.07
C TRP A 58 19.69 -2.94 -0.99
N LEU A 59 20.00 -4.16 -1.44
CA LEU A 59 19.11 -5.30 -1.37
C LEU A 59 18.73 -5.63 0.08
N SER A 60 19.70 -5.62 0.99
CA SER A 60 19.45 -5.85 2.43
C SER A 60 18.51 -4.80 3.03
N ALA A 61 18.75 -3.52 2.76
CA ALA A 61 17.87 -2.44 3.23
C ALA A 61 16.46 -2.53 2.62
N PHE A 62 16.37 -2.89 1.33
CA PHE A 62 15.11 -3.11 0.64
C PHE A 62 14.32 -4.27 1.27
N LEU A 63 14.96 -5.41 1.54
CA LEU A 63 14.32 -6.55 2.19
C LEU A 63 13.85 -6.20 3.60
N ALA A 64 14.68 -5.52 4.40
CA ALA A 64 14.30 -5.08 5.74
C ALA A 64 13.08 -4.14 5.70
N CYS A 65 13.00 -3.25 4.71
CA CYS A 65 11.85 -2.39 4.48
C CYS A 65 10.60 -3.21 4.09
N ALA A 66 10.73 -4.13 3.14
CA ALA A 66 9.65 -5.00 2.70
C ALA A 66 9.05 -5.79 3.88
N CYS A 67 9.89 -6.25 4.82
CA CYS A 67 9.42 -6.93 6.04
C CYS A 67 8.54 -6.10 6.95
N LYS A 68 8.76 -4.78 7.01
CA LYS A 68 7.85 -3.90 7.76
C LYS A 68 6.46 -3.88 7.12
N ILE A 69 6.41 -3.81 5.79
CA ILE A 69 5.15 -3.81 5.04
C ILE A 69 4.43 -5.15 5.21
N GLU A 70 5.13 -6.27 5.15
CA GLU A 70 4.55 -7.59 5.38
C GLU A 70 3.98 -7.73 6.79
N LYS A 71 4.71 -7.29 7.82
CA LYS A 71 4.19 -7.26 9.21
C LYS A 71 2.92 -6.43 9.34
N ASN A 72 2.84 -5.29 8.65
CA ASN A 72 1.63 -4.47 8.63
C ASN A 72 0.47 -5.20 7.94
N ARG A 73 0.74 -5.89 6.82
CA ARG A 73 -0.28 -6.69 6.11
C ARG A 73 -0.80 -7.83 6.96
N GLU A 74 0.10 -8.58 7.61
CA GLU A 74 -0.27 -9.66 8.53
C GLU A 74 -1.12 -9.14 9.69
N HIS A 75 -0.74 -8.02 10.30
CA HIS A 75 -1.48 -7.39 11.40
C HIS A 75 -2.93 -7.05 11.00
N TYR A 76 -3.13 -6.58 9.76
CA TYR A 76 -4.45 -6.27 9.22
C TYR A 76 -5.11 -7.42 8.46
N GLN A 77 -4.56 -8.64 8.55
CA GLN A 77 -5.09 -9.86 7.93
C GLN A 77 -5.22 -9.77 6.39
N TYR A 78 -4.34 -9.00 5.74
CA TYR A 78 -4.21 -8.99 4.29
C TYR A 78 -3.24 -10.10 3.87
N SER A 79 -3.70 -11.07 3.07
CA SER A 79 -2.83 -12.11 2.51
C SER A 79 -2.00 -11.59 1.35
N ALA A 80 -0.72 -11.98 1.30
CA ALA A 80 0.13 -11.82 0.11
C ALA A 80 0.60 -13.21 -0.35
N ASP A 81 0.55 -13.45 -1.66
CA ASP A 81 1.01 -14.72 -2.26
C ASP A 81 2.54 -14.88 -2.19
N LEU A 82 3.26 -13.78 -1.94
CA LEU A 82 4.70 -13.74 -1.80
C LEU A 82 5.07 -13.25 -0.39
N MET A 83 5.76 -14.11 0.35
CA MET A 83 6.39 -13.78 1.63
C MET A 83 7.89 -13.61 1.40
N LEU A 84 8.35 -12.36 1.36
CA LEU A 84 9.77 -12.02 1.23
C LEU A 84 10.51 -12.23 2.56
N CYS A 85 9.79 -12.15 3.67
CA CYS A 85 10.37 -12.23 5.00
C CYS A 85 10.15 -13.62 5.56
N LYS A 86 11.15 -14.49 5.38
CA LYS A 86 11.19 -15.75 6.11
C LYS A 86 11.46 -15.48 7.59
N PRO A 87 10.83 -16.21 8.52
CA PRO A 87 11.26 -16.18 9.91
C PRO A 87 12.73 -16.62 9.96
N GLN A 88 13.56 -15.84 10.67
CA GLN A 88 14.89 -16.27 11.08
C GLN A 88 14.78 -17.31 12.18
#